data_AF-A0A526RQR7-F1
#
_entry.id   AF-A0A526RQR7-F1
#
_cell.length_a   1.000
_cell.length_b   1.000
_cell.length_c   1.000
_cell.angle_alpha   90.00
_cell.angle_beta   90.00
_cell.angle_gamma   90.00
#
_symmetry.space_group_name_H-M   'P 1'
#
loop_
_entity.id
_entity.type
_entity.pdbx_description
1 polymer ?
#
loop_
_entity_poly.entity_id
_entity_poly.type
_entity_poly.pdbx_seq_one_letter_code
_entity_poly.pdbx_strand_id
1 'polypeptide(L)'
;PHLREPWRVAQDVRRGYVSETSAERDYGVVIRDGEVDEQATERLRARHKPSAGHFHFGPERDGYEAQWTPAAYDRLTAILRDLPIHWRFFAKTEIFRRMKGRFGPEGVQAAFDAACERFPELPRPRPVREAAE
;
A
#
# COMPACT_ATOMS: atom_id res chain seq x y z
N PRO A 1 5.12 -2.15 -18.10
CA PRO A 1 4.95 -1.51 -19.43
C PRO A 1 5.93 -2.00 -20.51
N HIS A 2 7.22 -2.18 -20.17
CA HIS A 2 8.29 -2.58 -21.12
C HIS A 2 8.18 -4.01 -21.68
N LEU A 3 7.20 -4.78 -21.21
CA LEU A 3 6.85 -6.10 -21.74
C LEU A 3 5.87 -6.04 -22.92
N ARG A 4 5.36 -4.84 -23.27
CA ARG A 4 4.46 -4.69 -24.42
C ARG A 4 5.26 -4.90 -25.71
N GLU A 5 4.67 -5.66 -26.63
CA GLU A 5 5.24 -5.94 -27.94
C GLU A 5 5.55 -4.63 -28.71
N PRO A 6 6.79 -4.42 -29.22
CA PRO A 6 7.18 -3.18 -29.89
C PRO A 6 6.27 -2.78 -31.07
N TRP A 7 5.83 -3.75 -31.87
CA TRP A 7 4.94 -3.51 -33.01
C TRP A 7 3.58 -2.93 -32.60
N ARG A 8 3.07 -3.29 -31.40
CA ARG A 8 1.82 -2.71 -30.87
C ARG A 8 2.01 -1.25 -30.48
N VAL A 9 3.18 -0.91 -29.93
CA VAL A 9 3.51 0.48 -29.59
C VAL A 9 3.64 1.33 -30.85
N ALA A 10 4.27 0.81 -31.91
CA ALA A 10 4.31 1.48 -33.21
C ALA A 10 2.91 1.69 -33.81
N GLN A 11 2.00 0.74 -33.64
CA GLN A 11 0.60 0.90 -34.05
C GLN A 11 -0.12 2.00 -33.25
N ASP A 12 0.12 2.07 -31.93
CA ASP A 12 -0.46 3.10 -31.06
C ASP A 12 0.08 4.50 -31.41
N VAL A 13 1.36 4.60 -31.79
CA VAL A 13 1.96 5.86 -32.28
C VAL A 13 1.38 6.27 -33.62
N ARG A 14 1.27 5.34 -34.57
CA ARG A 14 0.68 5.61 -35.89
C ARG A 14 -0.78 6.07 -35.79
N ARG A 15 -1.50 5.61 -34.76
CA ARG A 15 -2.89 6.02 -34.47
C ARG A 15 -3.00 7.31 -33.64
N GLY A 16 -1.87 7.89 -33.22
CA GLY A 16 -1.83 9.11 -32.42
C GLY A 16 -2.24 8.94 -30.96
N TYR A 17 -2.31 7.70 -30.45
CA TYR A 17 -2.62 7.44 -29.04
C TYR A 17 -1.41 7.63 -28.14
N VAL A 18 -0.21 7.48 -28.69
CA VAL A 18 1.07 7.62 -28.01
C VAL A 18 1.97 8.48 -28.90
N SER A 19 2.78 9.37 -28.33
CA SER A 19 3.81 10.09 -29.08
C SER A 19 5.08 9.24 -29.20
N GLU A 20 5.92 9.49 -30.20
CA GLU A 20 7.24 8.82 -30.32
C GLU A 20 8.09 8.99 -29.05
N THR A 21 8.08 10.18 -28.47
CA THR A 21 8.78 10.47 -27.20
C THR A 21 8.24 9.63 -26.03
N SER A 22 6.91 9.45 -25.93
CA SER A 22 6.31 8.58 -24.91
C SER A 22 6.55 7.10 -25.19
N ALA A 23 6.62 6.68 -26.46
CA ALA A 23 6.98 5.31 -26.83
C ALA A 23 8.40 4.96 -26.33
N GLU A 24 9.36 5.87 -26.51
CA GLU A 24 10.73 5.68 -26.05
C GLU A 24 10.80 5.66 -24.51
N ARG A 25 10.19 6.65 -23.85
CA ARG A 25 10.26 6.81 -22.38
C ARG A 25 9.52 5.71 -21.61
N ASP A 26 8.28 5.43 -21.99
CA ASP A 26 7.34 4.64 -21.15
C ASP A 26 7.27 3.16 -21.56
N TYR A 27 7.63 2.84 -22.80
CA TYR A 27 7.61 1.47 -23.34
C TYR A 27 9.00 0.95 -23.70
N GLY A 28 10.01 1.82 -23.67
CA GLY A 28 11.36 1.49 -24.11
C GLY A 28 11.41 1.11 -25.59
N VAL A 29 10.53 1.67 -26.43
CA VAL A 29 10.43 1.36 -27.86
C VAL A 29 10.86 2.58 -28.66
N VAL A 30 11.89 2.42 -29.47
CA VAL A 30 12.40 3.48 -30.35
C VAL A 30 11.71 3.35 -31.70
N ILE A 31 11.09 4.42 -32.18
CA ILE A 31 10.43 4.48 -33.48
C ILE A 31 11.18 5.49 -34.35
N ARG A 32 11.48 5.09 -35.59
CA ARG A 32 12.13 5.93 -36.60
C ARG A 32 11.35 5.79 -37.90
N ASP A 33 10.99 6.92 -38.50
CA ASP A 33 10.24 6.96 -39.75
C ASP A 33 8.94 6.11 -39.71
N GLY A 34 8.31 6.01 -38.53
CA GLY A 34 7.07 5.24 -38.33
C GLY A 34 7.25 3.72 -38.14
N GLU A 35 8.48 3.22 -38.12
CA GLU A 35 8.83 1.82 -37.88
C GLU A 35 9.63 1.63 -36.60
N VAL A 36 9.58 0.43 -36.02
CA VAL A 36 10.34 0.09 -34.81
C VAL A 36 11.81 -0.08 -35.16
N ASP A 37 12.68 0.64 -34.47
CA ASP A 37 14.11 0.33 -34.45
C ASP A 37 14.36 -0.78 -33.43
N GLU A 38 14.37 -2.03 -33.91
CA GLU A 38 14.56 -3.25 -33.11
C GLU A 38 15.86 -3.19 -32.29
N GLN A 39 16.96 -2.80 -32.93
CA GLN A 39 18.28 -2.79 -32.30
C GLN A 39 18.39 -1.69 -31.22
N ALA A 40 17.84 -0.51 -31.46
CA ALA A 40 17.80 0.56 -30.47
C ALA A 40 16.85 0.22 -29.32
N THR A 41 15.70 -0.39 -29.62
CA THR A 41 14.71 -0.88 -28.63
C THR A 41 15.34 -1.93 -27.70
N GLU A 42 16.04 -2.93 -28.24
CA GLU A 42 16.76 -3.93 -27.45
C GLU A 42 17.79 -3.30 -26.53
N ARG A 43 18.63 -2.39 -27.05
CA ARG A 43 19.65 -1.68 -26.25
C ARG A 43 19.02 -0.85 -25.14
N LEU A 44 17.92 -0.15 -25.42
CA LEU A 44 17.21 0.68 -24.46
C LEU A 44 16.60 -0.18 -23.35
N ARG A 45 15.94 -1.28 -23.71
CA ARG A 45 15.38 -2.23 -22.74
C ARG A 45 16.44 -2.94 -21.92
N ALA A 46 17.58 -3.31 -22.51
CA ALA A 46 18.70 -3.94 -21.80
C ALA A 46 19.36 -3.01 -20.76
N ARG A 47 19.34 -1.69 -20.98
CA ARG A 47 19.82 -0.70 -20.01
C ARG A 47 18.85 -0.50 -18.84
N HIS A 48 17.58 -0.83 -19.05
CA HIS A 48 16.56 -0.70 -18.02
C HIS A 48 16.63 -1.91 -17.07
N LYS A 49 17.27 -1.73 -15.91
CA LYS A 49 17.12 -2.71 -14.83
C LYS A 49 15.65 -2.77 -14.43
N PRO A 50 15.04 -3.96 -14.27
CA PRO A 50 13.74 -4.08 -13.63
C PRO A 50 13.82 -3.40 -12.26
N SER A 51 12.91 -2.49 -11.95
CA SER A 51 12.76 -2.01 -10.57
C SER A 51 12.42 -3.22 -9.70
N ALA A 52 13.03 -3.31 -8.51
CA ALA A 52 12.87 -4.44 -7.60
C ALA A 52 11.44 -4.60 -7.04
N GLY A 53 10.50 -3.74 -7.41
CA GLY A 53 9.07 -3.98 -7.31
C GLY A 53 8.40 -3.49 -8.60
N HIS A 54 7.46 -4.29 -9.12
CA HIS A 54 6.58 -3.87 -10.22
C HIS A 54 5.72 -2.65 -9.86
N PHE A 55 5.60 -2.36 -8.56
CA PHE A 55 4.77 -1.31 -8.00
C PHE A 55 5.42 -0.79 -6.72
N HIS A 56 5.62 0.52 -6.63
CA HIS A 56 6.02 1.21 -5.41
C HIS A 56 4.89 2.17 -5.04
N PHE A 57 4.39 2.10 -3.81
CA PHE A 57 3.24 2.88 -3.36
C PHE A 57 3.60 4.33 -2.97
N GLY A 58 4.89 4.66 -2.96
CA GLY A 58 5.41 5.97 -2.57
C GLY A 58 5.72 6.07 -1.08
N PRO A 59 6.58 7.03 -0.69
CA PRO A 59 7.06 7.17 0.68
C PRO A 59 5.94 7.42 1.70
N GLU A 60 4.81 8.00 1.27
CA GLU A 60 3.64 8.23 2.12
C GLU A 60 3.01 6.91 2.57
N ARG A 61 2.82 5.95 1.66
CA ARG A 61 2.24 4.65 1.98
C ARG A 61 3.23 3.80 2.78
N ASP A 62 4.50 3.82 2.39
CA ASP A 62 5.55 3.08 3.09
C ASP A 62 5.66 3.55 4.55
N GLY A 63 5.61 4.86 4.80
CA GLY A 63 5.57 5.43 6.15
C GLY A 63 4.30 5.05 6.91
N TYR A 64 3.14 5.05 6.25
CA TYR A 64 1.88 4.63 6.87
C TYR A 64 1.89 3.15 7.24
N GLU A 65 2.39 2.26 6.39
CA GLU A 65 2.47 0.82 6.65
C GLU A 65 3.57 0.45 7.66
N ALA A 66 4.63 1.25 7.75
CA ALA A 66 5.62 1.13 8.83
C ALA A 66 4.99 1.40 10.21
N GLN A 67 4.02 2.32 10.28
CA GLN A 67 3.23 2.57 11.49
C GLN A 67 2.13 1.53 11.71
N TRP A 68 1.38 1.23 10.65
CA TRP A 68 0.25 0.31 10.63
C TRP A 68 0.61 -1.00 9.95
N THR A 69 1.43 -1.79 10.64
CA THR A 69 1.82 -3.11 10.17
C THR A 69 0.64 -4.10 10.20
N PRO A 70 0.72 -5.25 9.51
CA PRO A 70 -0.30 -6.30 9.62
C PRO A 70 -0.61 -6.68 11.08
N ALA A 71 0.43 -6.85 11.91
CA ALA A 71 0.27 -7.13 13.33
C ALA A 71 -0.44 -6.00 14.11
N ALA A 72 -0.26 -4.74 13.71
CA ALA A 72 -1.00 -3.62 14.28
C ALA A 72 -2.51 -3.72 13.97
N TYR A 73 -2.87 -4.09 12.74
CA TYR A 73 -4.26 -4.32 12.35
C TYR A 73 -4.86 -5.56 13.02
N ASP A 74 -4.09 -6.63 13.20
CA ASP A 74 -4.53 -7.81 13.96
C ASP A 74 -4.83 -7.43 15.41
N ARG A 75 -3.96 -6.64 16.05
CA ARG A 75 -4.20 -6.17 17.43
C ARG A 75 -5.43 -5.28 17.52
N LEU A 76 -5.58 -4.32 16.60
CA LEU A 76 -6.77 -3.47 16.54
C LEU A 76 -8.03 -4.32 16.39
N THR A 77 -8.01 -5.28 15.48
CA THR A 77 -9.17 -6.15 15.20
C THR A 77 -9.53 -7.02 16.39
N ALA A 78 -8.54 -7.55 17.11
CA ALA A 78 -8.76 -8.28 18.36
C ALA A 78 -9.46 -7.40 19.41
N ILE A 79 -8.95 -6.18 19.66
CA ILE A 79 -9.58 -5.22 20.59
C ILE A 79 -11.02 -4.95 20.19
N LEU A 80 -11.28 -4.62 18.92
CA LEU A 80 -12.63 -4.29 18.46
C LEU A 80 -13.56 -5.49 18.54
N ARG A 81 -13.07 -6.71 18.30
CA ARG A 81 -13.87 -7.94 18.43
C ARG A 81 -14.41 -8.13 19.84
N ASP A 82 -13.56 -7.88 20.84
CA ASP A 82 -13.90 -8.13 22.24
C ASP A 82 -14.73 -7.00 22.87
N LEU A 83 -14.90 -5.87 22.16
CA LEU A 83 -15.75 -4.76 22.59
C LEU A 83 -17.22 -4.95 22.17
N PRO A 84 -18.18 -4.51 22.99
CA PRO A 84 -19.57 -4.36 22.58
C PRO A 84 -19.68 -3.51 21.31
N ILE A 85 -20.60 -3.86 20.41
CA ILE A 85 -20.67 -3.28 19.06
C ILE A 85 -20.72 -1.75 19.04
N HIS A 86 -21.44 -1.14 19.98
CA HIS A 86 -21.60 0.32 20.09
C HIS A 86 -20.30 1.04 20.47
N TRP A 87 -19.37 0.35 21.15
CA TRP A 87 -18.06 0.91 21.51
C TRP A 87 -17.02 0.80 20.40
N ARG A 88 -17.20 -0.11 19.43
CA ARG A 88 -16.17 -0.41 18.42
C ARG A 88 -15.80 0.81 17.58
N PHE A 89 -16.79 1.56 17.12
CA PHE A 89 -16.54 2.76 16.32
C PHE A 89 -15.79 3.83 17.13
N PHE A 90 -16.21 4.05 18.38
CA PHE A 90 -15.57 4.99 19.28
C PHE A 90 -14.12 4.59 19.57
N ALA A 91 -13.89 3.35 20.02
CA ALA A 91 -12.57 2.83 20.35
C ALA A 91 -11.62 2.88 19.14
N LYS A 92 -12.09 2.49 17.94
CA LYS A 92 -11.32 2.62 16.70
C LYS A 92 -10.88 4.08 16.49
N THR A 93 -11.80 5.02 16.58
CA THR A 93 -11.51 6.45 16.38
C THR A 93 -10.49 6.96 17.40
N GLU A 94 -10.64 6.59 18.68
CA GLU A 94 -9.71 7.00 19.73
C GLU A 94 -8.30 6.40 19.55
N ILE A 95 -8.20 5.14 19.12
CA ILE A 95 -6.93 4.47 18.82
C ILE A 95 -6.23 5.19 17.67
N PHE A 96 -6.91 5.38 16.52
CA PHE A 96 -6.34 6.06 15.35
C PHE A 96 -5.84 7.46 15.71
N ARG A 97 -6.61 8.23 16.50
CA ARG A 97 -6.20 9.57 16.96
C ARG A 97 -4.93 9.55 17.81
N ARG A 98 -4.70 8.48 18.58
CA ARG A 98 -3.56 8.32 19.50
C ARG A 98 -2.36 7.59 18.89
N MET A 99 -2.45 7.13 17.65
CA MET A 99 -1.35 6.43 17.01
C MET A 99 -0.18 7.34 16.61
N LYS A 100 -0.34 8.68 16.59
CA LYS A 100 0.78 9.59 16.28
C LYS A 100 1.97 9.33 17.21
N GLY A 101 3.12 8.98 16.63
CA GLY A 101 4.35 8.62 17.37
C GLY A 101 4.37 7.21 17.96
N ARG A 102 3.36 6.39 17.69
CA ARG A 102 3.26 4.99 18.10
C ARG A 102 3.26 4.09 16.87
N PHE A 103 3.79 2.88 17.00
CA PHE A 103 4.03 1.98 15.87
C PHE A 103 3.67 0.55 16.25
N GLY A 104 3.18 -0.21 15.27
CA GLY A 104 2.96 -1.64 15.43
C GLY A 104 1.88 -2.02 16.46
N PRO A 105 1.83 -3.31 16.84
CA PRO A 105 0.82 -3.82 17.79
C PRO A 105 0.94 -3.20 19.19
N GLU A 106 2.16 -2.94 19.66
CA GLU A 106 2.40 -2.27 20.96
C GLU A 106 1.86 -0.84 20.96
N GLY A 107 2.04 -0.12 19.86
CA GLY A 107 1.50 1.22 19.68
C GLY A 107 -0.03 1.24 19.76
N VAL A 108 -0.68 0.29 19.10
CA VAL A 108 -2.14 0.09 19.14
C VAL A 108 -2.60 -0.22 20.56
N GLN A 109 -1.91 -1.12 21.26
CA GLN A 109 -2.24 -1.47 22.63
C GLN A 109 -2.18 -0.26 23.55
N ALA A 110 -1.05 0.45 23.53
CA ALA A 110 -0.86 1.62 24.37
C ALA A 110 -1.85 2.75 24.01
N ALA A 111 -2.25 2.89 22.74
CA ALA A 111 -3.26 3.86 22.30
C ALA A 111 -4.65 3.52 22.85
N PHE A 112 -4.99 2.23 22.90
CA PHE A 112 -6.22 1.73 23.51
C PHE A 112 -6.22 1.91 25.04
N ASP A 113 -5.10 1.61 25.71
CA ASP A 113 -4.97 1.79 27.16
C ASP A 113 -5.16 3.28 27.54
N ALA A 114 -4.53 4.18 26.81
CA ALA A 114 -4.70 5.62 26.98
C ALA A 114 -6.13 6.11 26.67
N ALA A 115 -6.86 5.43 25.79
CA ALA A 115 -8.28 5.71 25.56
C ALA A 115 -9.12 5.27 26.77
N CYS A 116 -8.86 4.08 27.33
CA CYS A 116 -9.55 3.58 28.51
C CYS A 116 -9.26 4.42 29.77
N GLU A 117 -8.05 4.97 29.90
CA GLU A 117 -7.72 5.92 30.97
C GLU A 117 -8.51 7.23 30.84
N ARG A 118 -8.68 7.73 29.61
CA ARG A 118 -9.39 8.98 29.35
C ARG A 118 -10.90 8.84 29.47
N PHE A 119 -11.43 7.66 29.13
CA PHE A 119 -12.86 7.33 29.11
C PHE A 119 -13.09 6.06 29.94
N PRO A 120 -13.28 6.19 31.27
CA PRO A 120 -13.43 5.04 32.15
C PRO A 120 -14.64 4.15 31.84
N GLU A 121 -15.64 4.67 31.11
CA GLU A 121 -16.80 3.88 30.66
C GLU A 121 -16.46 2.93 29.51
N LEU A 122 -15.35 3.16 28.79
CA LEU A 122 -14.88 2.26 27.74
C LEU A 122 -14.39 0.96 28.40
N PRO A 123 -15.05 -0.18 28.13
CA PRO A 123 -14.71 -1.43 28.81
C PRO A 123 -13.33 -1.92 28.37
N ARG A 124 -12.55 -2.38 29.35
CA ARG A 124 -11.34 -3.17 29.08
C ARG A 124 -11.76 -4.62 28.91
N PRO A 125 -11.58 -5.23 27.72
CA PRO A 125 -11.87 -6.64 27.55
C PRO A 125 -11.03 -7.44 28.54
N ARG A 126 -11.69 -8.17 29.44
CA ARG A 126 -11.01 -9.17 30.26
C ARG A 126 -10.75 -10.39 29.37
N PRO A 127 -9.62 -11.11 29.55
CA PRO A 127 -9.48 -12.42 28.93
C PRO A 127 -10.70 -13.25 29.36
N VAL A 128 -11.48 -13.69 28.39
CA VAL A 128 -12.62 -14.58 28.64
C VAL A 128 -12.01 -15.83 29.30
N ARG A 129 -12.34 -16.08 30.57
CA ARG A 129 -12.12 -17.42 31.14
C ARG A 129 -13.03 -18.32 30.32
N GLU A 130 -12.43 -19.22 29.54
CA GLU A 130 -13.16 -20.31 28.89
C GLU A 130 -14.05 -20.95 29.95
N ALA A 131 -15.36 -20.87 29.75
CA ALA A 131 -16.29 -21.66 30.53
C ALA A 131 -15.98 -23.11 30.18
N ALA A 132 -15.46 -23.86 31.15
CA ALA A 132 -15.27 -25.29 31.07
C ALA A 132 -16.60 -25.95 30.70
N GLU A 133 -16.58 -26.81 29.68
CA GLU A 133 -17.60 -27.83 29.44
C GLU A 133 -17.67 -28.82 30.61
#